data_AF-A0A7W6HZ45-F1
#
_entry.id   AF-A0A7W6HZ45-F1
#
_cell.length_a   1.000
_cell.length_b   1.000
_cell.length_c   1.000
_cell.angle_alpha   90.00
_cell.angle_beta   90.00
_cell.angle_gamma   90.00
#
_symmetry.space_group_name_H-M   'P 1'
#
loop_
_entity.id
_entity.type
_entity.pdbx_description
1 polymer ?
#
loop_
_entity_poly.entity_id
_entity_poly.type
_entity_poly.pdbx_seq_one_letter_code
_entity_poly.pdbx_strand_id
1 'polypeptide(L)'
;MKKIAIYLIMILFLGVSCSEDVKVDPELAGPLYGLTKGEPGSVDELIYNTWEEWGMYYLYKFEPYAFQVTNWSGYFNKWYTPVKEENTEVIRKIIDHIQGGIFVGLDKDLVQGSWFVRTFLCDSLCDDYDYNPEELVATYLENGDCIILAGVGDKMNNFTDEDWDNWKAELSSLLISRLYLGATEKPTDFFNLRMKDASGKEVKWILAPWLEDPAGKYSPNVYTFRSNGYVRSKPNSFQSETVNIVDNQMDLADYISFLTTTTKTELNYNFKVFPRMLERAVALIPYLQQVLSMDLEAMQNANCPGDPVEPDYFKSLKE
;
A
#
# COMPACT_ATOMS: atom_id res chain seq x y z
N MET A 1 6.30 32.12 47.04
CA MET A 1 5.88 33.13 46.04
C MET A 1 6.59 32.84 44.72
N LYS A 2 5.82 32.79 43.60
CA LYS A 2 6.19 32.75 42.15
C LYS A 2 6.96 31.49 41.67
N LYS A 3 6.44 30.51 40.90
CA LYS A 3 5.69 30.43 39.62
C LYS A 3 6.45 30.95 38.36
N ILE A 4 6.54 30.08 37.33
CA ILE A 4 6.54 30.33 35.85
C ILE A 4 7.91 30.78 35.26
N ALA A 5 8.44 30.37 34.09
CA ALA A 5 8.09 29.44 33.00
C ALA A 5 9.22 29.42 31.93
N ILE A 6 9.37 28.28 31.23
CA ILE A 6 9.53 28.05 29.75
C ILE A 6 10.61 28.80 28.93
N TYR A 7 11.48 28.05 28.23
CA TYR A 7 11.66 27.93 26.74
C TYR A 7 13.05 27.28 26.45
N LEU A 8 13.17 26.06 25.88
CA LEU A 8 13.04 25.61 24.47
C LEU A 8 14.18 26.08 23.54
N ILE A 9 14.53 25.20 22.58
CA ILE A 9 15.45 25.33 21.42
C ILE A 9 16.87 24.80 21.70
N MET A 10 17.54 23.98 20.88
CA MET A 10 17.26 23.02 19.81
C MET A 10 18.66 22.57 19.34
N ILE A 11 18.83 21.28 19.02
CA ILE A 11 19.66 20.72 17.93
C ILE A 11 21.18 20.99 17.97
N LEU A 12 21.95 19.91 18.17
CA LEU A 12 23.04 19.49 17.26
C LEU A 12 23.63 18.17 17.76
N PHE A 13 23.19 17.06 17.16
CA PHE A 13 24.00 15.82 17.13
C PHE A 13 24.10 15.38 15.67
N LEU A 14 25.00 16.03 14.95
CA LEU A 14 25.73 15.42 13.85
C LEU A 14 27.04 14.90 14.46
N GLY A 15 27.21 13.59 14.51
CA GLY A 15 28.44 13.00 15.01
C GLY A 15 28.31 11.52 15.31
N VAL A 16 28.55 10.71 14.28
CA VAL A 16 29.02 9.32 14.37
C VAL A 16 28.08 8.34 15.09
N SER A 17 27.09 7.79 14.37
CA SER A 17 26.71 6.40 14.66
C SER A 17 27.61 5.52 13.80
N CYS A 18 28.64 4.96 14.44
CA CYS A 18 29.24 3.72 13.97
C CYS A 18 28.10 2.73 13.68
N SER A 19 28.07 2.20 12.46
CA SER A 19 27.34 0.98 12.14
C SER A 19 28.05 -0.16 12.89
N GLU A 20 27.86 -0.22 14.20
CA GLU A 20 27.95 -1.52 14.85
C GLU A 20 26.73 -2.29 14.35
N ASP A 21 26.98 -3.41 13.68
CA ASP A 21 25.96 -4.43 13.45
C ASP A 21 25.34 -4.75 14.81
N VAL A 22 24.22 -4.10 15.12
CA VAL A 22 23.42 -4.44 16.29
C VAL A 22 22.92 -5.84 16.01
N LYS A 23 23.61 -6.84 16.55
CA LYS A 23 23.11 -8.21 16.56
C LYS A 23 21.81 -8.18 17.34
N VAL A 24 20.70 -8.24 16.61
CA VAL A 24 19.37 -8.40 17.17
C VAL A 24 19.41 -9.63 18.07
N ASP A 25 19.10 -9.44 19.35
CA ASP A 25 19.02 -10.54 20.30
C ASP A 25 17.91 -11.50 19.82
N PRO A 26 18.21 -12.76 19.51
CA PRO A 26 17.23 -13.72 19.04
C PRO A 26 16.08 -13.94 20.04
N GLU A 27 16.31 -13.74 21.34
CA GLU A 27 15.27 -13.83 22.37
C GLU A 27 14.33 -12.61 22.39
N LEU A 28 14.79 -11.45 21.91
CA LEU A 28 13.97 -10.25 21.68
C LEU A 28 13.35 -10.21 20.27
N ALA A 29 13.86 -11.02 19.34
CA ALA A 29 13.38 -11.16 17.97
C ALA A 29 12.27 -12.22 17.80
N GLY A 30 11.98 -13.01 18.85
CA GLY A 30 10.87 -13.94 18.87
C GLY A 30 9.51 -13.24 18.85
N PRO A 31 8.43 -13.91 18.42
CA PRO A 31 7.10 -13.30 18.40
C PRO A 31 6.66 -12.92 19.82
N LEU A 32 6.14 -11.69 19.97
CA LEU A 32 5.70 -11.10 21.25
C LEU A 32 4.61 -11.92 21.96
N TYR A 33 3.91 -12.75 21.18
CA TYR A 33 3.00 -13.80 21.66
C TYR A 33 3.62 -15.14 21.27
N GLY A 34 3.72 -16.08 22.20
CA GLY A 34 4.34 -17.39 21.97
C GLY A 34 3.68 -18.14 20.81
N LEU A 35 4.26 -18.02 19.61
CA LEU A 35 3.74 -18.65 18.41
C LEU A 35 4.08 -20.13 18.43
N THR A 36 3.07 -20.97 18.46
CA THR A 36 3.24 -22.43 18.40
C THR A 36 2.78 -22.94 17.04
N LYS A 37 3.49 -23.92 16.48
CA LYS A 37 3.24 -24.42 15.12
C LYS A 37 1.87 -25.08 14.93
N GLY A 38 1.13 -25.39 15.99
CA GLY A 38 -0.16 -26.07 15.88
C GLY A 38 -0.06 -27.47 15.25
N GLU A 39 -1.21 -28.08 15.00
CA GLU A 39 -1.32 -29.40 14.36
C GLU A 39 -1.23 -29.29 12.83
N PRO A 40 -0.76 -30.34 12.13
CA PRO A 40 -0.74 -30.36 10.66
C PRO A 40 -2.11 -30.05 10.03
N GLY A 41 -2.13 -29.13 9.07
CA GLY A 41 -3.35 -28.66 8.41
C GLY A 41 -4.15 -27.64 9.21
N SER A 42 -3.65 -27.15 10.36
CA SER A 42 -4.30 -26.09 11.14
C SER A 42 -3.97 -24.68 10.63
N VAL A 43 -4.76 -23.69 11.02
CA VAL A 43 -4.46 -22.27 10.77
C VAL A 43 -3.20 -21.86 11.53
N ASP A 44 -2.98 -22.41 12.72
CA ASP A 44 -1.78 -22.14 13.52
C ASP A 44 -0.50 -22.61 12.79
N GLU A 45 -0.54 -23.75 12.09
CA GLU A 45 0.58 -24.21 11.25
C GLU A 45 0.83 -23.28 10.07
N LEU A 46 -0.23 -22.80 9.40
CA LEU A 46 -0.09 -21.84 8.31
C LEU A 46 0.58 -20.55 8.79
N ILE A 47 0.14 -20.01 9.93
CA ILE A 47 0.70 -18.78 10.50
C ILE A 47 2.17 -18.99 10.89
N TYR A 48 2.49 -20.14 11.50
CA TYR A 48 3.86 -20.45 11.88
C TYR A 48 4.78 -20.58 10.66
N ASN A 49 4.37 -21.32 9.63
CA ASN A 49 5.13 -21.45 8.39
C ASN A 49 5.27 -20.09 7.68
N THR A 50 4.23 -19.26 7.72
CA THR A 50 4.27 -17.88 7.21
C THR A 50 5.32 -17.05 7.93
N TRP A 51 5.42 -17.18 9.25
CA TRP A 51 6.46 -16.53 10.03
C TRP A 51 7.86 -17.08 9.72
N GLU A 52 8.03 -18.41 9.64
CA GLU A 52 9.31 -19.02 9.25
C GLU A 52 9.78 -18.53 7.88
N GLU A 53 8.84 -18.40 6.94
CA GLU A 53 9.16 -18.00 5.57
C GLU A 53 9.34 -16.49 5.44
N TRP A 54 8.38 -15.69 5.89
CA TRP A 54 8.29 -14.26 5.63
C TRP A 54 8.72 -13.40 6.81
N GLY A 55 8.98 -13.95 7.99
CA GLY A 55 9.24 -13.16 9.20
C GLY A 55 8.03 -12.36 9.70
N MET A 56 6.86 -12.57 9.09
CA MET A 56 5.60 -11.91 9.41
C MET A 56 4.70 -12.87 10.16
N TYR A 57 4.03 -12.41 11.20
CA TYR A 57 3.11 -13.26 11.93
C TYR A 57 1.75 -12.62 12.12
N TYR A 58 0.72 -13.44 11.92
CA TYR A 58 -0.68 -13.09 12.03
C TYR A 58 -1.18 -13.53 13.41
N LEU A 59 -1.84 -12.63 14.13
CA LEU A 59 -2.35 -12.87 15.47
C LEU A 59 -3.86 -12.76 15.47
N TYR A 60 -4.56 -13.87 15.75
CA TYR A 60 -6.01 -13.88 15.93
C TYR A 60 -6.42 -14.29 17.35
N LYS A 61 -5.49 -14.89 18.11
CA LYS A 61 -5.58 -15.18 19.55
C LYS A 61 -4.56 -14.34 20.29
N PHE A 62 -5.03 -13.42 21.12
CA PHE A 62 -4.19 -12.54 21.93
C PHE A 62 -4.95 -12.10 23.17
N GLU A 63 -4.21 -11.60 24.16
CA GLU A 63 -4.76 -11.22 25.46
C GLU A 63 -5.77 -10.06 25.35
N PRO A 64 -6.80 -9.99 26.22
CA PRO A 64 -7.84 -8.95 26.18
C PRO A 64 -7.29 -7.51 26.17
N TYR A 65 -6.11 -7.30 26.72
CA TYR A 65 -5.41 -6.01 26.82
C TYR A 65 -4.33 -5.80 25.75
N ALA A 66 -4.34 -6.59 24.66
CA ALA A 66 -3.35 -6.51 23.59
C ALA A 66 -3.16 -5.11 23.03
N PHE A 67 -4.22 -4.30 22.95
CA PHE A 67 -4.17 -2.91 22.45
C PHE A 67 -4.16 -1.84 23.53
N GLN A 68 -3.83 -2.15 24.78
CA GLN A 68 -3.72 -1.15 25.85
C GLN A 68 -2.36 -0.46 25.88
N VAL A 69 -2.32 0.80 26.34
CA VAL A 69 -1.15 1.70 26.35
C VAL A 69 0.13 1.06 26.89
N THR A 70 0.04 0.13 27.84
CA THR A 70 1.20 -0.55 28.44
C THR A 70 1.96 -1.45 27.48
N ASN A 71 1.33 -1.88 26.38
CA ASN A 71 1.89 -2.80 25.38
C ASN A 71 2.45 -2.09 24.13
N TRP A 72 2.31 -0.76 24.05
CA TRP A 72 2.64 0.02 22.86
C TRP A 72 3.49 1.24 23.21
N SER A 73 4.40 1.62 22.32
CA SER A 73 5.09 2.91 22.43
C SER A 73 4.10 4.04 22.11
N GLY A 74 3.60 4.72 23.14
CA GLY A 74 2.67 5.85 23.00
C GLY A 74 1.24 5.52 23.43
N TYR A 75 0.31 6.47 23.24
CA TYR A 75 -1.09 6.27 23.60
C TYR A 75 -1.80 5.46 22.50
N PHE A 76 -1.84 4.14 22.67
CA PHE A 76 -2.61 3.24 21.82
C PHE A 76 -3.58 2.47 22.71
N ASN A 77 -4.87 2.71 22.53
CA ASN A 77 -5.95 2.11 23.29
C ASN A 77 -7.22 2.06 22.43
N LYS A 78 -7.67 0.86 22.06
CA LYS A 78 -8.75 0.66 21.09
C LYS A 78 -9.68 -0.46 21.54
N TRP A 79 -10.98 -0.24 21.38
CA TRP A 79 -11.98 -1.29 21.53
C TRP A 79 -11.90 -2.26 20.35
N TYR A 80 -12.00 -3.56 20.65
CA TYR A 80 -12.02 -4.60 19.63
C TYR A 80 -12.81 -5.83 20.08
N THR A 81 -13.20 -6.63 19.10
CA THR A 81 -13.68 -8.00 19.29
C THR A 81 -12.70 -8.97 18.61
N PRO A 82 -12.22 -10.01 19.30
CA PRO A 82 -11.34 -11.02 18.71
C PRO A 82 -12.07 -11.82 17.61
N VAL A 83 -11.30 -12.46 16.73
CA VAL A 83 -11.85 -13.39 15.73
C VAL A 83 -12.51 -14.57 16.44
N LYS A 84 -13.74 -14.90 16.03
CA LYS A 84 -14.47 -16.06 16.55
C LYS A 84 -13.83 -17.36 16.05
N GLU A 85 -13.83 -18.41 16.88
CA GLU A 85 -13.15 -19.67 16.57
C GLU A 85 -13.66 -20.32 15.27
N GLU A 86 -14.98 -20.26 15.04
CA GLU A 86 -15.66 -20.75 13.84
C GLU A 86 -15.26 -20.01 12.55
N ASN A 87 -14.65 -18.83 12.68
CA ASN A 87 -14.28 -17.96 11.57
C ASN A 87 -12.79 -18.02 11.22
N THR A 88 -12.02 -18.87 11.89
CA THR A 88 -10.57 -18.98 11.70
C THR A 88 -10.14 -19.36 10.28
N GLU A 89 -10.97 -20.07 9.51
CA GLU A 89 -10.65 -20.41 8.12
C GLU A 89 -10.53 -19.19 7.19
N VAL A 90 -11.18 -18.06 7.52
CA VAL A 90 -11.03 -16.82 6.73
C VAL A 90 -9.58 -16.30 6.77
N ILE A 91 -8.82 -16.67 7.79
CA ILE A 91 -7.40 -16.30 7.95
C ILE A 91 -6.57 -16.89 6.82
N ARG A 92 -6.88 -18.11 6.36
CA ARG A 92 -6.20 -18.69 5.18
C ARG A 92 -6.38 -17.81 3.95
N LYS A 93 -7.62 -17.35 3.71
CA LYS A 93 -7.93 -16.47 2.57
C LYS A 93 -7.19 -15.14 2.68
N ILE A 94 -7.13 -14.54 3.86
CA ILE A 94 -6.38 -13.30 4.11
C ILE A 94 -4.90 -13.49 3.76
N ILE A 95 -4.27 -14.56 4.26
CA ILE A 95 -2.85 -14.85 4.00
C ILE A 95 -2.63 -15.08 2.50
N ASP A 96 -3.49 -15.86 1.84
CA ASP A 96 -3.43 -16.11 0.40
C ASP A 96 -3.59 -14.83 -0.43
N HIS A 97 -4.53 -13.93 -0.08
CA HIS A 97 -4.71 -12.67 -0.80
C HIS A 97 -3.53 -11.71 -0.60
N ILE A 98 -2.92 -11.69 0.59
CA ILE A 98 -1.74 -10.86 0.84
C ILE A 98 -0.52 -11.44 0.12
N GLN A 99 -0.20 -12.70 0.31
CA GLN A 99 1.02 -13.30 -0.22
C GLN A 99 0.89 -13.65 -1.71
N GLY A 100 -0.18 -14.35 -2.08
CA GLY A 100 -0.46 -14.77 -3.45
C GLY A 100 -1.10 -13.68 -4.32
N GLY A 101 -1.52 -12.56 -3.75
CA GLY A 101 -2.05 -11.41 -4.48
C GLY A 101 -1.14 -10.19 -4.43
N ILE A 102 -0.85 -9.67 -3.23
CA ILE A 102 -0.17 -8.38 -3.04
C ILE A 102 1.35 -8.51 -3.18
N PHE A 103 1.96 -9.57 -2.65
CA PHE A 103 3.42 -9.75 -2.67
C PHE A 103 3.97 -10.30 -3.99
N VAL A 104 3.09 -10.69 -4.91
CA VAL A 104 3.51 -11.23 -6.20
C VAL A 104 4.38 -10.25 -6.96
N GLY A 105 5.49 -10.75 -7.51
CA GLY A 105 6.44 -9.94 -8.27
C GLY A 105 7.27 -8.97 -7.43
N LEU A 106 7.17 -9.01 -6.10
CA LEU A 106 8.06 -8.26 -5.23
C LEU A 106 9.20 -9.13 -4.72
N ASP A 107 10.37 -8.52 -4.57
CA ASP A 107 11.48 -9.16 -3.88
C ASP A 107 11.14 -9.44 -2.41
N LYS A 108 11.53 -10.62 -1.93
CA LYS A 108 11.18 -11.10 -0.60
C LYS A 108 11.80 -10.24 0.49
N ASP A 109 13.08 -9.88 0.37
CA ASP A 109 13.77 -9.08 1.38
C ASP A 109 13.18 -7.66 1.44
N LEU A 110 12.78 -7.12 0.29
CA LEU A 110 12.08 -5.84 0.21
C LEU A 110 10.71 -5.89 0.91
N VAL A 111 9.94 -6.95 0.68
CA VAL A 111 8.64 -7.17 1.35
C VAL A 111 8.84 -7.27 2.86
N GLN A 112 9.83 -8.03 3.32
CA GLN A 112 10.18 -8.17 4.74
C GLN A 112 10.58 -6.83 5.39
N GLY A 113 11.34 -6.00 4.68
CA GLY A 113 11.77 -4.69 5.17
C GLY A 113 10.68 -3.61 5.15
N SER A 114 9.62 -3.80 4.36
CA SER A 114 8.62 -2.75 4.08
C SER A 114 7.25 -3.04 4.66
N TRP A 115 6.86 -4.31 4.81
CA TRP A 115 5.57 -4.69 5.38
C TRP A 115 5.59 -4.71 6.90
N PHE A 116 4.41 -4.88 7.50
CA PHE A 116 4.27 -4.98 8.95
C PHE A 116 4.72 -6.35 9.42
N VAL A 117 5.61 -6.38 10.41
CA VAL A 117 6.04 -7.63 11.07
C VAL A 117 4.85 -8.27 11.79
N ARG A 118 3.95 -7.43 12.34
CA ARG A 118 2.86 -7.82 13.22
C ARG A 118 1.51 -7.46 12.62
N THR A 119 0.73 -8.48 12.29
CA THR A 119 -0.64 -8.31 11.79
C THR A 119 -1.63 -8.86 12.80
N PHE A 120 -2.39 -8.00 13.46
CA PHE A 120 -3.50 -8.41 14.34
C PHE A 120 -4.77 -8.56 13.52
N LEU A 121 -5.54 -9.59 13.82
CA LEU A 121 -6.81 -9.90 13.18
C LEU A 121 -7.94 -9.72 14.19
N CYS A 122 -8.91 -8.89 13.85
CA CYS A 122 -10.07 -8.59 14.68
C CYS A 122 -11.36 -8.79 13.88
N ASP A 123 -12.39 -9.37 14.52
CA ASP A 123 -13.74 -9.40 13.94
C ASP A 123 -14.29 -7.98 13.83
N SER A 124 -14.06 -7.15 14.84
CA SER A 124 -14.43 -5.73 14.83
C SER A 124 -13.40 -4.89 15.58
N LEU A 125 -13.22 -3.64 15.15
CA LEU A 125 -12.29 -2.67 15.73
C LEU A 125 -12.94 -1.28 15.67
N CYS A 126 -12.89 -0.54 16.77
CA CYS A 126 -13.22 0.89 16.77
C CYS A 126 -11.94 1.71 16.88
N ASP A 127 -11.88 2.85 16.19
CA ASP A 127 -10.81 3.84 16.38
C ASP A 127 -11.00 4.68 17.68
N ASP A 128 -11.65 4.09 18.68
CA ASP A 128 -11.96 4.70 19.97
C ASP A 128 -11.72 3.69 21.11
N TYR A 129 -11.61 4.19 22.33
CA TYR A 129 -11.40 3.38 23.53
C TYR A 129 -12.59 2.48 23.84
N ASP A 130 -13.80 2.99 23.66
CA ASP A 130 -15.06 2.27 23.86
C ASP A 130 -15.71 1.94 22.52
N TYR A 131 -16.69 1.02 22.52
CA TYR A 131 -17.45 0.72 21.32
C TYR A 131 -18.23 1.94 20.85
N ASN A 132 -17.92 2.40 19.64
CA ASN A 132 -18.66 3.43 18.94
C ASN A 132 -18.92 2.98 17.49
N PRO A 133 -20.18 2.81 17.07
CA PRO A 133 -20.51 2.36 15.71
C PRO A 133 -20.09 3.37 14.62
N GLU A 134 -19.94 4.64 14.95
CA GLU A 134 -19.49 5.68 14.01
C GLU A 134 -17.97 5.65 13.77
N GLU A 135 -17.22 5.01 14.66
CA GLU A 135 -15.75 4.92 14.64
C GLU A 135 -15.29 3.50 14.25
N LEU A 136 -16.17 2.69 13.65
CA LEU A 136 -15.82 1.34 13.20
C LEU A 136 -14.80 1.41 12.06
N VAL A 137 -13.67 0.75 12.27
CA VAL A 137 -12.61 0.64 11.26
C VAL A 137 -13.06 -0.31 10.15
N ALA A 138 -13.09 0.18 8.92
CA ALA A 138 -13.61 -0.57 7.78
C ALA A 138 -12.69 -1.72 7.33
N THR A 139 -11.38 -1.46 7.27
CA THR A 139 -10.39 -2.36 6.66
C THR A 139 -9.22 -2.60 7.61
N TYR A 140 -8.48 -1.54 7.96
CA TYR A 140 -7.31 -1.66 8.83
C TYR A 140 -7.01 -0.38 9.62
N LEU A 141 -6.21 -0.53 10.67
CA LEU A 141 -5.54 0.54 11.42
C LEU A 141 -4.04 0.22 11.51
N GLU A 142 -3.17 1.18 11.24
CA GLU A 142 -1.71 1.02 11.38
C GLU A 142 -1.17 1.73 12.63
N ASN A 143 -0.15 1.16 13.27
CA ASN A 143 0.61 1.80 14.35
C ASN A 143 2.06 1.35 14.32
N GLY A 144 2.94 2.19 13.74
CA GLY A 144 4.36 1.90 13.62
C GLY A 144 4.64 0.69 12.71
N ASP A 145 5.12 -0.39 13.32
CA ASP A 145 5.44 -1.67 12.67
C ASP A 145 4.33 -2.72 12.76
N CYS A 146 3.16 -2.34 13.32
CA CYS A 146 1.97 -3.18 13.38
C CYS A 146 0.83 -2.68 12.49
N ILE A 147 0.05 -3.63 11.99
CA ILE A 147 -1.25 -3.40 11.36
C ILE A 147 -2.32 -4.24 12.06
N ILE A 148 -3.52 -3.70 12.19
CA ILE A 148 -4.71 -4.39 12.69
C ILE A 148 -5.71 -4.46 11.55
N LEU A 149 -6.06 -5.66 11.10
CA LEU A 149 -7.09 -5.90 10.10
C LEU A 149 -8.44 -6.11 10.80
N ALA A 150 -9.45 -5.35 10.38
CA ALA A 150 -10.79 -5.38 10.96
C ALA A 150 -11.77 -6.13 10.03
N GLY A 151 -12.87 -6.63 10.60
CA GLY A 151 -13.90 -7.35 9.82
C GLY A 151 -13.56 -8.81 9.55
N VAL A 152 -12.59 -9.37 10.27
CA VAL A 152 -12.11 -10.74 10.08
C VAL A 152 -13.10 -11.73 10.71
N GLY A 153 -14.03 -12.21 9.89
CA GLY A 153 -15.06 -13.14 10.31
C GLY A 153 -16.29 -13.08 9.43
N ASP A 154 -17.46 -12.89 10.03
CA ASP A 154 -18.75 -12.95 9.33
C ASP A 154 -18.83 -11.96 8.16
N LYS A 155 -18.20 -10.79 8.29
CA LYS A 155 -18.10 -9.79 7.22
C LYS A 155 -17.32 -10.34 6.02
N MET A 156 -16.07 -10.74 6.22
CA MET A 156 -15.21 -11.28 5.14
C MET A 156 -15.69 -12.62 4.58
N ASN A 157 -16.38 -13.44 5.37
CA ASN A 157 -17.02 -14.66 4.87
C ASN A 157 -18.09 -14.38 3.81
N ASN A 158 -18.68 -13.18 3.84
CA ASN A 158 -19.68 -12.73 2.88
C ASN A 158 -19.12 -11.80 1.79
N PHE A 159 -17.79 -11.63 1.70
CA PHE A 159 -17.17 -10.85 0.63
C PHE A 159 -17.44 -11.49 -0.74
N THR A 160 -17.84 -10.64 -1.68
CA THR A 160 -17.83 -10.92 -3.11
C THR A 160 -16.42 -10.78 -3.68
N ASP A 161 -16.21 -11.19 -4.93
CA ASP A 161 -14.93 -10.98 -5.62
C ASP A 161 -14.57 -9.48 -5.69
N GLU A 162 -15.56 -8.60 -5.88
CA GLU A 162 -15.38 -7.15 -5.88
C GLU A 162 -14.94 -6.62 -4.51
N ASP A 163 -15.49 -7.16 -3.41
CA ASP A 163 -15.07 -6.79 -2.06
C ASP A 163 -13.61 -7.20 -1.79
N TRP A 164 -13.22 -8.41 -2.24
CA TRP A 164 -11.83 -8.86 -2.15
C TRP A 164 -10.88 -8.02 -3.00
N ASP A 165 -11.29 -7.61 -4.20
CA ASP A 165 -10.49 -6.75 -5.06
C ASP A 165 -10.29 -5.35 -4.47
N ASN A 166 -11.35 -4.75 -3.92
CA ASN A 166 -11.28 -3.47 -3.22
C ASN A 166 -10.35 -3.57 -1.98
N TRP A 167 -10.51 -4.63 -1.19
CA TRP A 167 -9.67 -4.89 -0.01
C TRP A 167 -8.18 -5.07 -0.38
N LYS A 168 -7.89 -5.84 -1.43
CA LYS A 168 -6.52 -6.00 -1.97
C LYS A 168 -5.96 -4.68 -2.46
N ALA A 169 -6.76 -3.85 -3.14
CA ALA A 169 -6.32 -2.56 -3.67
C ALA A 169 -5.93 -1.59 -2.54
N GLU A 170 -6.71 -1.54 -1.45
CA GLU A 170 -6.39 -0.73 -0.27
C GLU A 170 -5.06 -1.14 0.38
N LEU A 171 -4.84 -2.44 0.59
CA LEU A 171 -3.59 -2.95 1.17
C LEU A 171 -2.39 -2.83 0.23
N SER A 172 -2.60 -2.98 -1.08
CA SER A 172 -1.55 -2.75 -2.09
C SER A 172 -1.11 -1.29 -2.08
N SER A 173 -2.06 -0.36 -1.98
CA SER A 173 -1.78 1.07 -1.84
C SER A 173 -0.98 1.37 -0.57
N LEU A 174 -1.31 0.70 0.54
CA LEU A 174 -0.55 0.80 1.79
C LEU A 174 0.89 0.30 1.63
N LEU A 175 1.10 -0.85 0.99
CA LEU A 175 2.45 -1.37 0.71
C LEU A 175 3.25 -0.40 -0.16
N ILE A 176 2.66 0.11 -1.24
CA ILE A 176 3.30 1.09 -2.12
C ILE A 176 3.68 2.36 -1.36
N SER A 177 2.79 2.86 -0.50
CA SER A 177 3.06 4.01 0.37
C SER A 177 4.29 3.77 1.24
N ARG A 178 4.37 2.59 1.89
CA ARG A 178 5.51 2.23 2.75
C ARG A 178 6.79 2.05 1.95
N LEU A 179 6.74 1.40 0.79
CA LEU A 179 7.88 1.29 -0.13
C LEU A 179 8.39 2.65 -0.57
N TYR A 180 7.47 3.56 -0.94
CA TYR A 180 7.83 4.92 -1.31
C TYR A 180 8.47 5.67 -0.14
N LEU A 181 7.90 5.61 1.06
CA LEU A 181 8.43 6.31 2.24
C LEU A 181 9.76 5.72 2.72
N GLY A 182 9.97 4.42 2.59
CA GLY A 182 11.18 3.71 2.97
C GLY A 182 12.33 3.79 1.95
N ALA A 183 12.04 4.07 0.68
CA ALA A 183 13.06 4.16 -0.36
C ALA A 183 14.01 5.36 -0.16
N THR A 184 15.32 5.08 -0.23
CA THR A 184 16.40 6.09 -0.16
C THR A 184 16.42 6.99 -1.38
N GLU A 185 16.03 6.46 -2.54
CA GLU A 185 15.96 7.17 -3.80
C GLU A 185 14.51 7.49 -4.16
N LYS A 186 14.29 8.58 -4.89
CA LYS A 186 12.96 8.96 -5.40
C LYS A 186 12.99 8.91 -6.93
N PRO A 187 11.86 8.65 -7.61
CA PRO A 187 11.80 8.60 -9.07
C PRO A 187 11.82 10.01 -9.67
N THR A 188 12.97 10.69 -9.58
CA THR A 188 13.13 12.10 -9.97
C THR A 188 12.82 12.34 -11.44
N ASP A 189 13.22 11.43 -12.34
CA ASP A 189 12.94 11.57 -13.77
C ASP A 189 11.45 11.53 -14.08
N PHE A 190 10.71 10.62 -13.44
CA PHE A 190 9.25 10.57 -13.52
C PHE A 190 8.59 11.85 -13.00
N PHE A 191 9.00 12.34 -11.83
CA PHE A 191 8.43 13.57 -11.26
C PHE A 191 8.79 14.81 -12.07
N ASN A 192 9.97 14.86 -12.70
CA ASN A 192 10.37 15.98 -13.54
C ASN A 192 9.49 16.17 -14.78
N LEU A 193 8.81 15.11 -15.23
CA LEU A 193 7.84 15.11 -16.33
C LEU A 193 6.43 15.55 -15.91
N ARG A 194 6.21 15.93 -14.64
CA ARG A 194 4.95 16.54 -14.19
C ARG A 194 4.71 17.87 -14.88
N MET A 195 3.44 18.16 -15.11
CA MET A 195 3.00 19.35 -15.84
C MET A 195 3.48 20.61 -15.11
N LYS A 196 4.16 21.49 -15.86
CA LYS A 196 4.71 22.76 -15.35
C LYS A 196 4.07 23.94 -16.07
N ASP A 197 3.90 25.05 -15.36
CA ASP A 197 3.49 26.32 -15.93
C ASP A 197 4.67 27.00 -16.66
N ALA A 198 4.42 28.17 -17.25
CA ALA A 198 5.44 28.94 -17.97
C ALA A 198 6.61 29.40 -17.07
N SER A 199 6.45 29.38 -15.74
CA SER A 199 7.52 29.67 -14.79
C SER A 199 8.33 28.44 -14.40
N GLY A 200 7.99 27.26 -14.93
CA GLY A 200 8.61 25.99 -14.61
C GLY A 200 8.10 25.36 -13.31
N LYS A 201 7.04 25.90 -12.71
CA LYS A 201 6.45 25.39 -11.47
C LYS A 201 5.37 24.36 -11.77
N GLU A 202 5.29 23.30 -10.97
CA GLU A 202 4.24 22.30 -11.11
C GLU A 202 2.84 22.91 -11.02
N VAL A 203 2.01 22.53 -11.98
CA VAL A 203 0.60 22.91 -12.06
C VAL A 203 -0.20 22.02 -11.12
N LYS A 204 -1.17 22.61 -10.42
CA LYS A 204 -2.04 21.89 -9.47
C LYS A 204 -3.40 21.49 -10.06
N TRP A 205 -3.80 22.09 -11.17
CA TRP A 205 -5.08 21.83 -11.80
C TRP A 205 -5.09 22.20 -13.29
N ILE A 206 -5.95 21.54 -14.06
CA ILE A 206 -6.25 21.84 -15.46
C ILE A 206 -7.65 22.44 -15.53
N LEU A 207 -7.75 23.68 -15.99
CA LEU A 207 -9.02 24.40 -16.13
C LEU A 207 -9.71 24.01 -17.44
N ALA A 208 -11.05 24.05 -17.44
CA ALA A 208 -11.85 23.96 -18.65
C ALA A 208 -11.46 25.05 -19.70
N PRO A 209 -11.72 24.84 -21.00
CA PRO A 209 -12.43 23.71 -21.59
C PRO A 209 -11.59 22.43 -21.65
N TRP A 210 -12.25 21.29 -21.41
CA TRP A 210 -11.62 19.98 -21.51
C TRP A 210 -11.62 19.47 -22.95
N LEU A 211 -10.67 18.60 -23.25
CA LEU A 211 -10.54 17.97 -24.54
C LEU A 211 -11.56 16.83 -24.66
N GLU A 212 -12.39 16.90 -25.71
CA GLU A 212 -13.22 15.77 -26.13
C GLU A 212 -12.31 14.65 -26.67
N ASP A 213 -12.60 13.41 -26.29
CA ASP A 213 -11.93 12.25 -26.88
C ASP A 213 -12.39 12.06 -28.33
N PRO A 214 -11.50 12.15 -29.33
CA PRO A 214 -11.87 11.95 -30.73
C PRO A 214 -12.47 10.57 -31.01
N ALA A 215 -12.13 9.55 -30.20
CA ALA A 215 -12.65 8.20 -30.31
C ALA A 215 -13.92 7.95 -29.47
N GLY A 216 -14.28 8.90 -28.59
CA GLY A 216 -15.43 8.79 -27.69
C GLY A 216 -15.32 7.66 -26.64
N LYS A 217 -14.12 7.14 -26.37
CA LYS A 217 -13.90 6.08 -25.38
C LYS A 217 -13.88 6.63 -23.95
N TYR A 218 -13.30 7.81 -23.77
CA TYR A 218 -13.19 8.47 -22.48
C TYR A 218 -14.05 9.74 -22.41
N SER A 219 -14.56 10.03 -21.21
CA SER A 219 -15.17 11.32 -20.95
C SER A 219 -14.13 12.46 -21.05
N PRO A 220 -14.54 13.71 -21.33
CA PRO A 220 -13.60 14.80 -21.61
C PRO A 220 -12.59 15.07 -20.48
N ASN A 221 -13.01 14.93 -19.23
CA ASN A 221 -12.13 15.04 -18.06
C ASN A 221 -11.07 13.94 -18.03
N VAL A 222 -11.44 12.68 -18.31
CA VAL A 222 -10.53 11.54 -18.34
C VAL A 222 -9.53 11.67 -19.47
N TYR A 223 -10.04 11.97 -20.66
CA TYR A 223 -9.20 12.21 -21.83
C TYR A 223 -8.20 13.36 -21.57
N THR A 224 -8.63 14.43 -20.89
CA THR A 224 -7.80 15.58 -20.56
C THR A 224 -6.66 15.23 -19.61
N PHE A 225 -6.91 14.57 -18.47
CA PHE A 225 -5.80 14.25 -17.55
C PHE A 225 -4.85 13.20 -18.14
N ARG A 226 -5.34 12.23 -18.92
CA ARG A 226 -4.51 11.23 -19.59
C ARG A 226 -3.64 11.84 -20.68
N SER A 227 -4.20 12.77 -21.45
CA SER A 227 -3.45 13.57 -22.44
C SER A 227 -2.31 14.37 -21.80
N ASN A 228 -2.46 14.74 -20.51
CA ASN A 228 -1.43 15.42 -19.73
C ASN A 228 -0.52 14.47 -18.93
N GLY A 229 -0.63 13.15 -19.16
CA GLY A 229 0.25 12.16 -18.55
C GLY A 229 -0.13 11.76 -17.13
N TYR A 230 -1.39 11.91 -16.70
CA TYR A 230 -1.85 11.39 -15.41
C TYR A 230 -2.78 10.19 -15.61
N VAL A 231 -2.69 9.20 -14.73
CA VAL A 231 -3.57 8.01 -14.76
C VAL A 231 -4.99 8.37 -14.31
N ARG A 232 -5.10 9.25 -13.31
CA ARG A 232 -6.37 9.82 -12.82
C ARG A 232 -6.20 11.26 -12.34
N SER A 233 -7.33 11.93 -12.12
CA SER A 233 -7.40 13.18 -11.38
C SER A 233 -7.61 12.93 -9.89
N LYS A 234 -7.20 13.89 -9.05
CA LYS A 234 -7.51 13.86 -7.62
C LYS A 234 -9.04 13.90 -7.42
N PRO A 235 -9.61 13.00 -6.60
CA PRO A 235 -11.03 13.03 -6.27
C PRO A 235 -11.42 14.37 -5.65
N ASN A 236 -12.53 14.97 -6.10
CA ASN A 236 -13.10 16.17 -5.51
C ASN A 236 -14.63 16.09 -5.55
N SER A 237 -15.27 16.35 -4.42
CA SER A 237 -16.72 16.35 -4.25
C SER A 237 -17.42 17.63 -4.72
N PHE A 238 -16.68 18.69 -5.09
CA PHE A 238 -17.26 20.03 -5.23
C PHE A 238 -16.97 20.80 -6.53
N GLN A 239 -16.21 20.25 -7.50
CA GLN A 239 -15.87 21.00 -8.72
C GLN A 239 -15.95 20.16 -9.98
N SER A 240 -17.01 20.38 -10.77
CA SER A 240 -17.25 19.78 -12.08
C SER A 240 -16.57 20.52 -13.24
N GLU A 241 -15.70 21.51 -12.98
CA GLU A 241 -15.06 22.33 -14.03
C GLU A 241 -13.52 22.33 -13.96
N THR A 242 -12.93 21.60 -13.01
CA THR A 242 -11.49 21.60 -12.78
C THR A 242 -10.96 20.20 -12.55
N VAL A 243 -9.96 19.81 -13.34
CA VAL A 243 -9.23 18.55 -13.17
C VAL A 243 -8.09 18.82 -12.19
N ASN A 244 -8.17 18.26 -10.98
CA ASN A 244 -7.12 18.42 -9.99
C ASN A 244 -5.99 17.42 -10.23
N ILE A 245 -4.75 17.91 -10.21
CA ILE A 245 -3.57 17.07 -10.36
C ILE A 245 -3.25 16.41 -9.00
N VAL A 246 -3.02 15.10 -9.04
CA VAL A 246 -2.63 14.29 -7.87
C VAL A 246 -1.26 14.70 -7.34
N ASP A 247 -1.00 14.53 -6.04
CA ASP A 247 0.34 14.74 -5.49
C ASP A 247 1.31 13.63 -5.91
N ASN A 248 2.60 13.77 -5.59
CA ASN A 248 3.65 12.86 -6.05
C ASN A 248 3.45 11.41 -5.56
N GLN A 249 2.97 11.23 -4.34
CA GLN A 249 2.77 9.90 -3.77
C GLN A 249 1.60 9.20 -4.46
N MET A 250 0.49 9.92 -4.65
CA MET A 250 -0.69 9.41 -5.35
C MET A 250 -0.37 9.15 -6.83
N ASP A 251 0.36 10.03 -7.50
CA ASP A 251 0.79 9.84 -8.90
C ASP A 251 1.65 8.59 -9.08
N LEU A 252 2.60 8.35 -8.17
CA LEU A 252 3.40 7.13 -8.18
C LEU A 252 2.53 5.88 -8.00
N ALA A 253 1.64 5.88 -7.00
CA ALA A 253 0.75 4.75 -6.73
C ALA A 253 -0.20 4.47 -7.90
N ASP A 254 -0.75 5.53 -8.49
CA ASP A 254 -1.65 5.42 -9.63
C ASP A 254 -0.92 4.83 -10.85
N TYR A 255 0.35 5.20 -11.09
CA TYR A 255 1.14 4.61 -12.16
C TYR A 255 1.54 3.16 -11.91
N ILE A 256 1.93 2.79 -10.68
CA ILE A 256 2.20 1.40 -10.34
C ILE A 256 0.95 0.56 -10.61
N SER A 257 -0.19 0.99 -10.05
CA SER A 257 -1.48 0.31 -10.28
C SER A 257 -1.83 0.22 -11.76
N PHE A 258 -1.69 1.32 -12.51
CA PHE A 258 -1.94 1.32 -13.95
C PHE A 258 -1.08 0.29 -14.68
N LEU A 259 0.23 0.22 -14.40
CA LEU A 259 1.14 -0.72 -15.06
C LEU A 259 0.88 -2.18 -14.68
N THR A 260 0.42 -2.45 -13.45
CA THR A 260 0.33 -3.81 -12.92
C THR A 260 -1.08 -4.38 -12.86
N THR A 261 -2.13 -3.59 -13.08
CA THR A 261 -3.53 -4.04 -13.00
C THR A 261 -4.33 -3.75 -14.27
N THR A 262 -3.73 -3.07 -15.25
CA THR A 262 -4.35 -2.83 -16.55
C THR A 262 -3.96 -3.93 -17.52
N THR A 263 -4.91 -4.45 -18.28
CA THR A 263 -4.65 -5.50 -19.27
C THR A 263 -3.69 -5.03 -20.35
N LYS A 264 -2.93 -5.94 -20.96
CA LYS A 264 -2.02 -5.63 -22.08
C LYS A 264 -2.71 -4.83 -23.20
N THR A 265 -3.92 -5.22 -23.60
CA THR A 265 -4.68 -4.54 -24.64
C THR A 265 -4.95 -3.09 -24.28
N GLU A 266 -5.35 -2.84 -23.03
CA GLU A 266 -5.65 -1.49 -22.55
C GLU A 266 -4.37 -0.67 -22.32
N LEU A 267 -3.27 -1.27 -21.85
CA LEU A 267 -1.94 -0.64 -21.78
C LEU A 267 -1.48 -0.17 -23.15
N ASN A 268 -1.48 -1.07 -24.14
CA ASN A 268 -1.09 -0.76 -25.53
C ASN A 268 -1.93 0.35 -26.13
N TYR A 269 -3.24 0.32 -25.89
CA TYR A 269 -4.14 1.38 -26.34
C TYR A 269 -3.79 2.72 -25.70
N ASN A 270 -3.61 2.77 -24.38
CA ASN A 270 -3.30 4.00 -23.66
C ASN A 270 -1.95 4.59 -24.06
N PHE A 271 -0.91 3.77 -24.20
CA PHE A 271 0.40 4.26 -24.63
C PHE A 271 0.39 4.79 -26.06
N LYS A 272 -0.42 4.19 -26.94
CA LYS A 272 -0.63 4.69 -28.30
C LYS A 272 -1.40 6.01 -28.35
N VAL A 273 -2.44 6.15 -27.54
CA VAL A 273 -3.35 7.32 -27.57
C VAL A 273 -2.80 8.49 -26.74
N PHE A 274 -2.09 8.21 -25.66
CA PHE A 274 -1.56 9.20 -24.72
C PHE A 274 -0.03 9.11 -24.61
N PRO A 275 0.73 9.71 -25.55
CA PRO A 275 2.20 9.65 -25.55
C PRO A 275 2.85 10.15 -24.27
N ARG A 276 2.23 11.13 -23.58
CA ARG A 276 2.70 11.61 -22.27
C ARG A 276 2.62 10.55 -21.17
N MET A 277 1.64 9.65 -21.22
CA MET A 277 1.59 8.53 -20.28
C MET A 277 2.71 7.53 -20.55
N LEU A 278 3.00 7.25 -21.82
CA LEU A 278 4.12 6.39 -22.21
C LEU A 278 5.47 6.97 -21.76
N GLU A 279 5.72 8.25 -22.06
CA GLU A 279 6.95 8.97 -21.65
C GLU A 279 7.20 8.85 -20.14
N ARG A 280 6.14 9.04 -19.36
CA ARG A 280 6.21 8.96 -17.90
C ARG A 280 6.37 7.53 -17.39
N ALA A 281 5.66 6.57 -17.98
CA ALA A 281 5.84 5.16 -17.65
C ALA A 281 7.29 4.72 -17.89
N VAL A 282 7.86 5.08 -19.05
CA VAL A 282 9.25 4.80 -19.42
C VAL A 282 10.25 5.41 -18.43
N ALA A 283 9.99 6.62 -17.93
CA ALA A 283 10.82 7.27 -16.92
C ALA A 283 10.69 6.62 -15.53
N LEU A 284 9.56 6.00 -15.23
CA LEU A 284 9.29 5.37 -13.94
C LEU A 284 9.79 3.92 -13.84
N ILE A 285 9.67 3.15 -14.92
CA ILE A 285 9.98 1.71 -14.96
C ILE A 285 11.37 1.37 -14.36
N PRO A 286 12.46 2.10 -14.67
CA PRO A 286 13.77 1.81 -14.08
C PRO A 286 13.77 1.90 -12.56
N TYR A 287 13.11 2.90 -11.98
CA TYR A 287 13.00 3.04 -10.54
C TYR A 287 12.22 1.85 -9.94
N LEU A 288 11.09 1.46 -10.54
CA LEU A 288 10.30 0.33 -10.04
C LEU A 288 11.09 -0.98 -10.08
N GLN A 289 11.81 -1.25 -11.17
CA GLN A 289 12.53 -2.50 -11.36
C GLN A 289 13.87 -2.55 -10.60
N GLN A 290 14.59 -1.43 -10.49
CA GLN A 290 15.96 -1.41 -9.96
C GLN A 290 16.03 -0.95 -8.50
N VAL A 291 15.16 -0.02 -8.09
CA VAL A 291 15.14 0.52 -6.72
C VAL A 291 14.11 -0.22 -5.87
N LEU A 292 12.93 -0.46 -6.43
CA LEU A 292 11.86 -1.20 -5.73
C LEU A 292 11.81 -2.69 -6.12
N SER A 293 12.79 -3.20 -6.88
CA SER A 293 12.88 -4.63 -7.25
C SER A 293 11.56 -5.26 -7.71
N MET A 294 10.71 -4.49 -8.41
CA MET A 294 9.39 -4.94 -8.85
C MET A 294 9.49 -5.66 -10.19
N ASP A 295 9.03 -6.90 -10.23
CA ASP A 295 8.73 -7.64 -11.45
C ASP A 295 7.35 -7.23 -11.97
N LEU A 296 7.32 -6.15 -12.74
CA LEU A 296 6.10 -5.58 -13.32
C LEU A 296 5.36 -6.58 -14.22
N GLU A 297 6.06 -7.50 -14.87
CA GLU A 297 5.46 -8.50 -15.77
C GLU A 297 4.73 -9.57 -14.97
N ALA A 298 5.38 -10.11 -13.92
CA ALA A 298 4.74 -11.02 -12.99
C ALA A 298 3.51 -10.40 -12.32
N MET A 299 3.64 -9.14 -11.86
CA MET A 299 2.53 -8.41 -11.25
C MET A 299 1.36 -8.21 -12.22
N GLN A 300 1.63 -7.76 -13.45
CA GLN A 300 0.57 -7.62 -14.47
C GLN A 300 -0.09 -8.96 -14.76
N ASN A 301 0.71 -10.00 -14.99
CA ASN A 301 0.19 -11.30 -15.40
C ASN A 301 -0.63 -11.99 -14.30
N ALA A 302 -0.30 -11.74 -13.03
CA ALA A 302 -1.10 -12.19 -11.90
C ALA A 302 -2.46 -11.47 -11.81
N ASN A 303 -2.47 -10.15 -12.04
CA ASN A 303 -3.71 -9.36 -11.98
C ASN A 303 -4.55 -9.43 -13.26
N CYS A 304 -3.95 -9.75 -14.41
CA CYS A 304 -4.58 -9.79 -15.72
C CYS A 304 -4.31 -11.13 -16.45
N PRO A 305 -4.68 -12.29 -15.86
CA PRO A 305 -4.34 -13.60 -16.42
C PRO A 305 -5.00 -13.87 -17.78
N GLY A 306 -6.09 -13.19 -18.10
CA GLY A 306 -6.79 -13.30 -19.39
C GLY A 306 -6.16 -12.49 -20.53
N ASP A 307 -5.26 -11.55 -20.23
CA ASP A 307 -4.57 -10.71 -21.23
C ASP A 307 -3.16 -10.33 -20.74
N PRO A 308 -2.26 -11.32 -20.62
CA PRO A 308 -0.93 -11.13 -20.05
C PRO A 308 0.02 -10.37 -20.99
N VAL A 309 0.98 -9.67 -20.39
CA VAL A 309 2.13 -9.10 -21.09
C VAL A 309 3.20 -10.16 -21.35
N GLU A 310 3.87 -10.04 -22.50
CA GLU A 310 5.02 -10.86 -22.88
C GLU A 310 6.28 -10.52 -22.08
N PRO A 311 7.26 -11.45 -22.05
CA PRO A 311 8.59 -11.14 -21.50
C PRO A 311 9.21 -9.90 -22.15
N ASP A 312 9.85 -9.08 -21.32
CA ASP A 312 10.49 -7.81 -21.69
C ASP A 312 9.52 -6.74 -22.24
N TYR A 313 8.20 -6.90 -22.06
CA TYR A 313 7.19 -5.93 -22.51
C TYR A 313 7.53 -4.51 -22.04
N PHE A 314 7.73 -4.31 -20.73
CA PHE A 314 8.01 -2.97 -20.18
C PHE A 314 9.39 -2.43 -20.59
N LYS A 315 10.35 -3.30 -20.91
CA LYS A 315 11.66 -2.86 -21.41
C LYS A 315 11.56 -2.38 -22.86
N SER A 316 10.73 -3.03 -23.67
CA SER A 316 10.51 -2.68 -25.08
C SER A 316 9.79 -1.35 -25.28
N LEU A 317 9.11 -0.80 -24.26
CA LEU A 317 8.44 0.51 -24.34
C LEU A 317 9.40 1.69 -24.61
N LYS A 318 10.71 1.49 -24.45
CA LYS A 318 11.75 2.47 -24.76
C LYS A 318 12.15 2.51 -26.23
N GLU A 319 11.79 1.50 -27.00
CA GLU A 319 12.19 1.30 -28.40
C GLU A 319 11.16 1.91 -29.37
#